data_AF-A0A326GCD1-F1
#
_entry.id   AF-A0A326GCD1-F1
#
_cell.length_a   1.000
_cell.length_b   1.000
_cell.length_c   1.000
_cell.angle_alpha   90.00
_cell.angle_beta   90.00
_cell.angle_gamma   90.00
#
_symmetry.space_group_name_H-M   'P 1'
#
loop_
_entity.id
_entity.type
_entity.pdbx_description
1 polymer ?
#
loop_
_entity_poly.entity_id
_entity_poly.type
_entity_poly.pdbx_seq_one_letter_code
_entity_poly.pdbx_strand_id
1 'polypeptide(L)'
;MAIEDKNTPVHVWIVGGLSLLWNAFGCYIYSMTMMRDPALMAQSPPEVRDAILAAPAWANGAWALGVWAALLGSILILLRRGAAFYAFVASLIGLAGTARRLALSQPFDPLCA
;
A
#
# COMPACT_ATOMS: atom_id res chain seq x y z
N MET A 1 -7.18 3.55 44.16
CA MET A 1 -6.55 2.62 43.19
C MET A 1 -7.56 2.37 42.09
N ALA A 2 -7.59 3.26 41.08
CA ALA A 2 -8.54 3.17 39.99
C ALA A 2 -8.02 2.13 38.99
N ILE A 3 -8.85 1.15 38.63
CA ILE A 3 -8.56 0.14 37.62
C ILE A 3 -8.55 0.88 36.28
N GLU A 4 -7.37 1.06 35.69
CA GLU A 4 -7.21 1.58 34.34
C GLU A 4 -7.90 0.61 33.38
N ASP A 5 -8.96 1.05 32.69
CA ASP A 5 -9.67 0.23 31.72
C ASP A 5 -8.70 -0.08 30.58
N LYS A 6 -8.30 -1.35 30.52
CA LYS A 6 -7.42 -1.94 29.50
C LYS A 6 -8.20 -2.16 28.18
N ASN A 7 -9.08 -1.23 27.84
CA ASN A 7 -9.95 -1.37 26.70
C ASN A 7 -9.11 -1.31 25.43
N THR A 8 -9.37 -2.26 24.53
CA THR A 8 -8.68 -2.24 23.25
C THR A 8 -8.96 -0.91 22.56
N PRO A 9 -7.94 -0.19 22.08
CA PRO A 9 -8.17 1.06 21.37
C PRO A 9 -9.08 0.82 20.16
N VAL A 10 -10.32 1.32 20.23
CA VAL A 10 -11.36 1.16 19.21
C VAL A 10 -10.91 1.64 17.84
N HIS A 11 -10.02 2.64 17.81
CA HIS A 11 -9.42 3.16 16.57
C HIS A 11 -8.66 2.08 15.78
N VAL A 12 -8.07 1.07 16.42
CA VAL A 12 -7.37 -0.03 15.73
C VAL A 12 -8.34 -0.89 14.94
N TRP A 13 -9.54 -1.14 15.46
CA TRP A 13 -10.57 -1.90 14.77
C TRP A 13 -11.16 -1.13 13.59
N ILE A 14 -11.40 0.18 13.77
CA ILE A 14 -11.93 1.04 12.71
C ILE A 14 -10.91 1.17 11.57
N VAL A 15 -9.65 1.50 11.89
CA VAL A 15 -8.59 1.67 10.88
C VAL A 15 -8.25 0.34 10.23
N GLY A 16 -8.16 -0.76 11.00
CA GLY A 16 -7.93 -2.10 10.48
C GLY A 16 -9.04 -2.55 9.53
N GLY A 17 -10.30 -2.40 9.95
CA GLY A 17 -11.47 -2.75 9.12
C GLY A 17 -11.56 -1.92 7.84
N LEU A 18 -11.35 -0.61 7.93
CA LEU A 18 -11.38 0.26 6.75
C LEU A 18 -10.23 -0.03 5.78
N SER A 19 -9.02 -0.29 6.31
CA SER A 19 -7.86 -0.70 5.52
C SER A 19 -8.10 -2.04 4.82
N LEU A 20 -8.69 -3.02 5.52
CA LEU A 20 -9.04 -4.31 4.94
C LEU A 20 -10.05 -4.16 3.81
N LEU A 21 -11.10 -3.36 4.03
CA LEU A 21 -12.13 -3.10 3.03
C LEU A 21 -11.53 -2.45 1.77
N TRP A 22 -10.69 -1.43 1.96
CA TRP A 22 -10.01 -0.74 0.87
C TRP A 22 -9.09 -1.67 0.07
N ASN A 23 -8.26 -2.47 0.77
CA ASN A 23 -7.35 -3.41 0.11
C ASN A 23 -8.07 -4.57 -0.56
N ALA A 24 -9.18 -5.05 0.01
CA ALA A 24 -10.06 -6.04 -0.62
C ALA A 24 -10.66 -5.50 -1.93
N PHE A 25 -11.06 -4.23 -1.95
CA PHE A 25 -11.54 -3.58 -3.16
C PHE A 25 -10.45 -3.48 -4.24
N GLY A 26 -9.22 -3.15 -3.85
CA GLY A 26 -8.06 -3.21 -4.73
C GLY A 26 -7.84 -4.60 -5.33
N CYS A 27 -7.88 -5.66 -4.50
CA CYS A 27 -7.71 -7.05 -4.96
C CYS A 27 -8.83 -7.46 -5.93
N TYR A 28 -10.05 -7.00 -5.66
CA TYR A 28 -11.21 -7.24 -6.53
C TYR A 28 -11.01 -6.58 -7.91
N ILE A 29 -10.67 -5.30 -7.96
CA ILE A 29 -10.40 -4.60 -9.24
C ILE A 29 -9.23 -5.24 -9.98
N TYR A 30 -8.13 -5.58 -9.30
CA TYR A 30 -7.01 -6.28 -9.91
C TYR A 30 -7.46 -7.59 -10.57
N SER A 31 -8.25 -8.39 -9.86
CA SER A 31 -8.75 -9.67 -10.36
C SER A 31 -9.65 -9.48 -11.58
N MET A 32 -10.59 -8.52 -11.54
CA MET A 32 -11.43 -8.18 -12.70
C MET A 32 -10.61 -7.67 -13.89
N THR A 33 -9.57 -6.88 -13.62
CA THR A 33 -8.67 -6.34 -14.65
C THR A 33 -7.91 -7.46 -15.35
N MET A 34 -7.39 -8.42 -14.59
CA MET A 34 -6.67 -9.59 -15.15
C MET A 34 -7.61 -10.56 -15.88
N MET A 35 -8.85 -10.71 -15.41
CA MET A 35 -9.89 -11.48 -16.09
C MET A 35 -10.45 -10.77 -17.34
N ARG A 36 -10.04 -9.51 -17.57
CA ARG A 36 -10.53 -8.64 -18.65
C ARG A 36 -12.06 -8.57 -18.68
N ASP A 37 -12.63 -8.39 -17.49
CA ASP A 37 -14.07 -8.37 -17.31
C ASP A 37 -14.72 -7.32 -18.25
N PRO A 38 -15.71 -7.72 -19.07
CA PRO A 38 -16.28 -6.84 -20.08
C PRO A 38 -17.04 -5.67 -19.47
N ALA A 39 -17.62 -5.80 -18.27
CA ALA A 39 -18.32 -4.71 -17.60
C ALA A 39 -17.34 -3.67 -17.06
N LEU A 40 -16.18 -4.09 -16.54
CA LEU A 40 -15.10 -3.19 -16.13
C LEU A 40 -14.49 -2.47 -17.34
N MET A 41 -14.23 -3.21 -18.43
CA MET A 41 -13.65 -2.67 -19.65
C MET A 41 -14.57 -1.69 -20.38
N ALA A 42 -15.89 -1.91 -20.33
CA ALA A 42 -16.89 -1.00 -20.93
C ALA A 42 -17.03 0.32 -20.15
N GLN A 43 -16.78 0.29 -18.84
CA GLN A 43 -16.83 1.47 -17.96
C GLN A 43 -15.48 2.20 -17.89
N SER A 44 -14.39 1.56 -18.32
CA SER A 44 -13.05 2.13 -18.27
C SER A 44 -12.80 3.08 -19.43
N PRO A 45 -12.18 4.26 -19.19
CA PRO A 45 -11.71 5.13 -20.26
C PRO A 45 -10.76 4.39 -21.22
N PRO A 46 -10.77 4.74 -22.52
CA PRO A 46 -9.93 4.07 -23.51
C PRO A 46 -8.44 4.15 -23.17
N GLU A 47 -7.95 5.25 -22.58
CA GLU A 47 -6.53 5.35 -22.21
C GLU A 47 -6.13 4.35 -21.12
N VAL A 48 -7.01 4.11 -20.14
CA VAL A 48 -6.79 3.15 -19.05
C VAL A 48 -6.81 1.73 -19.59
N ARG A 49 -7.72 1.44 -20.53
CA ARG A 49 -7.86 0.13 -21.15
C ARG A 49 -6.62 -0.25 -21.96
N ASP A 50 -6.10 0.67 -22.75
CA ASP A 50 -4.89 0.44 -23.55
C ASP A 50 -3.66 0.26 -22.65
N ALA A 51 -3.55 1.01 -21.56
CA ALA A 51 -2.49 0.85 -20.57
C ALA A 51 -2.52 -0.55 -19.91
N ILE A 52 -3.71 -1.07 -19.60
CA ILE A 52 -3.88 -2.43 -19.05
C ILE A 52 -3.47 -3.50 -20.07
N LEU A 53 -3.86 -3.33 -21.34
CA LEU A 53 -3.56 -4.28 -22.41
C LEU A 53 -2.08 -4.29 -22.81
N ALA A 54 -1.41 -3.14 -22.73
CA ALA A 54 0.01 -2.97 -23.04
C ALA A 54 0.94 -3.24 -21.85
N ALA A 55 0.40 -3.46 -20.65
CA ALA A 55 1.20 -3.65 -19.44
C ALA A 55 2.09 -4.91 -19.52
N PRO A 56 3.41 -4.80 -19.30
CA PRO A 56 4.31 -5.96 -19.34
C PRO A 56 4.09 -6.86 -18.12
N ALA A 57 4.40 -8.16 -18.28
CA ALA A 57 4.15 -9.18 -17.25
C ALA A 57 4.81 -8.89 -15.90
N TRP A 58 6.00 -8.26 -15.90
CA TRP A 58 6.70 -7.88 -14.65
C TRP A 58 5.94 -6.77 -13.89
N ALA A 59 5.31 -5.82 -14.60
CA ALA A 59 4.55 -4.74 -14.01
C ALA A 59 3.25 -5.28 -13.40
N ASN A 60 2.57 -6.20 -14.11
CA ASN A 60 1.41 -6.91 -13.58
C ASN A 60 1.78 -7.76 -12.35
N GLY A 61 2.93 -8.44 -12.38
CA GLY A 61 3.45 -9.19 -11.23
C GLY A 61 3.74 -8.30 -10.01
N ALA A 62 4.40 -7.15 -10.23
CA ALA A 62 4.66 -6.17 -9.17
C ALA A 62 3.35 -5.59 -8.61
N TRP A 63 2.38 -5.29 -9.47
CA TRP A 63 1.07 -4.81 -9.04
C TRP A 63 0.36 -5.87 -8.20
N ALA A 64 0.30 -7.12 -8.66
CA ALA A 64 -0.26 -8.25 -7.92
C ALA A 64 0.33 -8.34 -6.51
N LEU A 65 1.67 -8.37 -6.42
CA LEU A 65 2.37 -8.43 -5.14
C LEU A 65 2.00 -7.26 -4.24
N GLY A 66 1.86 -6.05 -4.78
CA GLY A 66 1.41 -4.87 -4.03
C GLY A 66 0.02 -5.04 -3.42
N VAL A 67 -0.97 -5.45 -4.22
CA VAL A 67 -2.36 -5.54 -3.73
C VAL A 67 -2.53 -6.70 -2.74
N TRP A 68 -1.95 -7.87 -3.04
CA TRP A 68 -2.01 -9.03 -2.18
C TRP A 68 -1.21 -8.83 -0.88
N ALA A 69 -0.04 -8.18 -0.93
CA ALA A 69 0.71 -7.83 0.27
C ALA A 69 -0.02 -6.80 1.14
N ALA A 70 -0.71 -5.83 0.53
CA ALA A 70 -1.51 -4.86 1.26
C ALA A 70 -2.72 -5.52 1.96
N LEU A 71 -3.40 -6.45 1.28
CA LEU A 71 -4.48 -7.26 1.88
C LEU A 71 -3.95 -8.10 3.05
N LEU A 72 -2.84 -8.81 2.85
CA LEU A 72 -2.17 -9.58 3.91
C LEU A 72 -1.76 -8.68 5.08
N GLY A 73 -1.23 -7.49 4.80
CA GLY A 73 -0.86 -6.49 5.80
C GLY A 73 -2.05 -6.02 6.64
N SER A 74 -3.19 -5.71 6.01
CA SER A 74 -4.42 -5.35 6.72
C SER A 74 -4.94 -6.49 7.60
N ILE A 75 -4.92 -7.73 7.10
CA ILE A 75 -5.31 -8.92 7.88
C ILE A 75 -4.36 -9.08 9.07
N LEU A 76 -3.06 -8.89 8.89
CA LEU A 76 -2.05 -9.00 9.96
C LEU A 76 -2.25 -7.94 11.05
N ILE A 77 -2.65 -6.72 10.67
CA ILE A 77 -3.03 -5.63 11.59
C ILE A 77 -4.27 -6.02 12.41
N LEU A 78 -5.32 -6.55 11.77
CA LEU A 78 -6.53 -7.03 12.44
C LEU A 78 -6.27 -8.21 13.38
N LEU A 79 -5.33 -9.10 13.03
CA LEU A 79 -4.92 -10.23 13.87
C LEU A 79 -4.08 -9.81 15.09
N ARG A 80 -3.83 -8.51 15.30
CA ARG A 80 -3.14 -7.93 16.48
C ARG A 80 -1.76 -8.55 16.76
N ARG A 81 -1.13 -9.19 15.79
CA ARG A 81 0.27 -9.66 15.91
C ARG A 81 1.21 -8.50 15.58
N GLY A 82 1.42 -7.57 16.52
CA GLY A 82 2.60 -6.71 16.65
C GLY A 82 3.28 -6.13 15.39
N ALA A 83 2.59 -5.98 14.26
CA ALA A 83 3.20 -5.70 12.96
C ALA A 83 3.44 -4.21 12.72
N ALA A 84 2.85 -3.34 13.55
CA ALA A 84 3.11 -1.91 13.56
C ALA A 84 4.61 -1.61 13.79
N PHE A 85 5.30 -2.42 14.59
CA PHE A 85 6.74 -2.29 14.80
C PHE A 85 7.53 -2.57 13.51
N TYR A 86 7.18 -3.62 12.77
CA TYR A 86 7.88 -3.99 11.53
C TYR A 86 7.61 -3.02 10.37
N ALA A 87 6.38 -2.51 10.25
CA ALA A 87 6.06 -1.47 9.27
C ALA A 87 6.77 -0.13 9.59
N PHE A 88 6.89 0.22 10.88
CA PHE A 88 7.62 1.40 11.31
C PHE A 88 9.14 1.25 11.06
N VAL A 89 9.73 0.08 11.33
CA VAL A 89 11.14 -0.23 11.02
C VAL A 89 11.38 -0.23 9.50
N ALA A 90 10.49 -0.80 8.71
CA ALA A 90 10.59 -0.78 7.24
C ALA A 90 10.49 0.65 6.69
N SER A 91 9.60 1.48 7.24
CA SER A 91 9.49 2.90 6.89
C SER A 91 10.73 3.70 7.28
N LEU A 92 11.31 3.41 8.46
CA LEU A 92 12.55 4.06 8.93
C LEU A 92 13.76 3.70 8.03
N ILE A 93 13.85 2.44 7.59
CA ILE A 93 14.89 1.98 6.65
C ILE A 93 14.68 2.62 5.27
N GLY A 94 13.44 2.67 4.78
CA GLY A 94 13.10 3.33 3.51
C GLY A 94 13.38 4.83 3.52
N LEU A 95 13.08 5.50 4.63
CA LEU A 95 13.40 6.90 4.86
C LEU A 95 14.92 7.12 4.92
N ALA A 96 15.67 6.29 5.66
CA ALA A 96 17.12 6.39 5.73
C ALA A 96 17.79 6.17 4.36
N GLY A 97 17.29 5.24 3.56
CA GLY A 97 17.76 5.01 2.18
C GLY A 97 17.46 6.20 1.27
N THR A 98 16.26 6.78 1.38
CA THR A 98 15.85 7.95 0.58
C THR A 98 16.62 9.20 0.98
N ALA A 99 16.81 9.42 2.29
CA ALA A 99 17.60 10.53 2.82
C ALA A 99 19.06 10.45 2.35
N ARG A 100 19.67 9.25 2.36
CA ARG A 100 21.02 9.05 1.82
C ARG A 100 21.11 9.35 0.33
N ARG A 101 20.11 8.92 -0.45
CA ARG A 101 20.04 9.22 -1.89
C ARG A 101 19.97 10.74 -2.13
N LEU A 102 19.18 11.45 -1.32
CA LEU A 102 19.01 12.89 -1.41
C LEU A 102 20.27 13.67 -0.96
N ALA A 103 20.96 13.19 0.08
CA ALA A 103 22.20 13.79 0.58
C ALA A 103 23.38 13.68 -0.41
N LEU A 104 23.38 12.65 -1.27
CA LEU A 104 24.40 12.47 -2.31
C LEU A 104 24.06 13.20 -3.62
N SER A 105 22.81 13.68 -3.79
CA SER A 105 22.34 14.30 -5.03
C SER A 105 22.27 15.83 -5.00
N GLN A 106 22.65 16.48 -3.91
CA GLN A 106 22.77 17.94 -3.85
C GLN A 106 24.25 18.32 -3.74
N PRO A 107 24.92 18.81 -4.80
CA PRO A 107 26.03 19.72 -4.60
C PRO A 107 25.46 20.94 -3.87
N PHE A 108 25.86 21.15 -2.62
CA PHE A 108 25.62 22.41 -1.93
C PHE A 108 26.51 23.45 -2.60
N ASP A 109 25.96 24.22 -3.53
CA ASP A 109 26.63 25.37 -4.15
C ASP A 109 26.33 26.62 -3.31
N PRO A 110 27.24 27.09 -2.43
CA PRO A 110 27.02 28.26 -1.58
C PRO A 110 27.09 29.60 -2.33
N LEU A 111 27.19 29.62 -3.66
CA LEU A 111 27.44 30.82 -4.46
C LEU A 111 26.20 31.41 -5.17
N CYS A 112 25.00 30.86 -4.94
CA CYS A 112 23.73 31.40 -5.47
C CYS A 112 22.84 32.07 -4.40
N ALA A 113 23.46 32.66 -3.36
CA ALA A 113 22.77 33.50 -2.36
C ALA A 113 23.28 34.95 -2.42
#